data_AF-A0A525CMX9-F1
#
_entry.id   AF-A0A525CMX9-F1
#
_cell.length_a   1.000
_cell.length_b   1.000
_cell.length_c   1.000
_cell.angle_alpha   90.00
_cell.angle_beta   90.00
_cell.angle_gamma   90.00
#
_symmetry.space_group_name_H-M   'P 1'
#
loop_
_entity.id
_entity.type
_entity.pdbx_description
1 polymer ?
#
loop_
_entity_poly.entity_id
_entity_poly.type
_entity_poly.pdbx_seq_one_letter_code
_entity_poly.pdbx_strand_id
1 'polypeptide(L)'
;ILISGTLTAPDLVIKGWIAGFLGLFLACIGRDQLQFFPRFTFGFPELDSGIEVVPVLIGAFGIPQIIEVLRAKSQMPRAKKLQRIIPEIGTVIRNIPAITRSALIGVGIGAVPGIGEDIAGWVSYGTAKNTSKHPETFGKGELKGVIASETANNACVGGAMIPLLNLGIPGSPPAAMLLGALMLHGVTPGPMITFEHPNFILEVAAILLLASMAMWVTGMILAKQVVKVLNIPTPLFMPIIGVLCILGSYSLGLNIFNLYLMLPVGIICYFLTNMGYPIAPLVIGVILGPMADENLRRALMVSQGSFMPVFTRPVSLILFIIICWTIISQFGWYKRGLEKIKTSLFSKQGGTNT
;
A
#
# COMPACT_ATOMS: atom_id res chain seq x y z
N ILE A 1 0.10 4.52 7.85
CA ILE A 1 0.87 4.06 9.03
C ILE A 1 -0.03 3.49 10.13
N LEU A 2 -0.91 4.27 10.76
CA LEU A 2 -1.66 3.83 11.95
C LEU A 2 -2.57 2.61 11.72
N ILE A 3 -3.30 2.59 10.61
CA ILE A 3 -4.19 1.47 10.24
C ILE A 3 -3.37 0.20 10.00
N SER A 4 -2.35 0.27 9.13
CA SER A 4 -1.46 -0.88 8.88
C SER A 4 -0.79 -1.35 10.18
N GLY A 5 -0.23 -0.44 10.98
CA GLY A 5 0.40 -0.77 12.26
C GLY A 5 -0.53 -1.52 13.21
N THR A 6 -1.80 -1.15 13.27
CA THR A 6 -2.81 -1.84 14.08
C THR A 6 -3.21 -3.20 13.49
N LEU A 7 -3.23 -3.34 12.17
CA LEU A 7 -3.66 -4.56 11.50
C LEU A 7 -2.58 -5.64 11.45
N THR A 8 -1.31 -5.23 11.41
CA THR A 8 -0.15 -6.11 11.25
C THR A 8 0.62 -6.38 12.54
N ALA A 9 0.49 -5.55 13.58
CA ALA A 9 1.16 -5.81 14.85
C ALA A 9 0.53 -7.04 15.54
N PRO A 10 1.34 -8.06 15.89
CA PRO A 10 0.84 -9.28 16.54
C PRO A 10 0.52 -9.08 18.03
N ASP A 11 1.20 -8.14 18.68
CA ASP A 11 1.17 -7.93 20.13
C ASP A 11 0.73 -6.50 20.49
N LEU A 12 1.59 -5.51 20.26
CA LEU A 12 1.40 -4.12 20.67
C LEU A 12 1.30 -3.25 19.41
N VAL A 13 0.15 -2.58 19.27
CA VAL A 13 -0.13 -1.63 18.17
C VAL A 13 0.98 -0.58 18.02
N ILE A 14 1.60 -0.17 19.14
CA ILE A 14 2.66 0.83 19.14
C ILE A 14 3.91 0.40 18.37
N LYS A 15 4.23 -0.91 18.32
CA LYS A 15 5.33 -1.42 17.50
C LYS A 15 5.07 -1.17 16.01
N GLY A 16 3.82 -1.33 15.59
CA GLY A 16 3.41 -0.99 14.22
C GLY A 16 3.51 0.50 13.92
N TRP A 17 3.22 1.36 14.91
CA TRP A 17 3.39 2.80 14.74
C TRP A 17 4.87 3.21 14.66
N ILE A 18 5.70 2.70 15.57
CA ILE A 18 7.16 2.93 15.57
C ILE A 18 7.75 2.52 14.21
N ALA A 19 7.40 1.32 13.71
CA ALA A 19 7.86 0.86 12.41
C ALA A 19 7.47 1.83 11.29
N GLY A 20 6.22 2.30 11.26
CA GLY A 20 5.79 3.23 10.23
C GLY A 20 6.38 4.64 10.36
N PHE A 21 6.61 5.14 11.56
CA PHE A 21 7.33 6.41 11.77
C PHE A 21 8.81 6.29 11.40
N LEU A 22 9.44 5.14 11.63
CA LEU A 22 10.79 4.87 11.14
C LEU A 22 10.83 4.91 9.62
N GLY A 23 9.83 4.34 8.95
CA GLY A 23 9.69 4.45 7.50
C GLY A 23 9.50 5.88 7.00
N LEU A 24 8.64 6.65 7.67
CA LEU A 24 8.44 8.07 7.39
C LEU A 24 9.74 8.88 7.56
N PHE A 25 10.51 8.57 8.60
CA PHE A 25 11.82 9.19 8.82
C PHE A 25 12.79 8.89 7.67
N LEU A 26 12.87 7.64 7.22
CA LEU A 26 13.70 7.27 6.07
C LEU A 26 13.29 8.02 4.79
N ALA A 27 11.99 8.22 4.57
CA ALA A 27 11.47 8.99 3.43
C ALA A 27 11.85 10.49 3.46
N CYS A 28 12.13 11.05 4.64
CA CYS A 28 12.53 12.45 4.78
C CYS A 28 14.03 12.69 4.48
N ILE A 29 14.81 11.63 4.26
CA ILE A 29 16.24 11.73 3.95
C ILE A 29 16.39 12.12 2.47
N GLY A 30 17.06 13.24 2.21
CA GLY A 30 17.29 13.76 0.87
C GLY A 30 17.06 15.26 0.74
N ARG A 31 17.20 15.78 -0.48
CA ARG A 31 16.82 17.15 -0.77
C ARG A 31 15.30 17.31 -0.84
N ASP A 32 14.84 18.39 -0.27
CA ASP A 32 13.46 18.82 -0.39
C ASP A 32 13.07 19.15 -1.85
N GLN A 33 11.98 18.57 -2.35
CA GLN A 33 11.44 18.90 -3.68
C GLN A 33 10.88 20.33 -3.78
N LEU A 34 10.46 20.94 -2.65
CA LEU A 34 9.86 22.29 -2.65
C LEU A 34 10.90 23.41 -2.53
N GLN A 35 11.85 23.30 -1.59
CA GLN A 35 12.83 24.34 -1.26
C GLN A 35 14.28 23.94 -1.57
N PHE A 36 14.53 22.74 -2.12
CA PHE A 36 15.86 22.21 -2.44
C PHE A 36 16.85 22.14 -1.27
N PHE A 37 16.36 22.23 -0.03
CA PHE A 37 17.19 22.15 1.17
C PHE A 37 17.56 20.69 1.49
N PRO A 38 18.85 20.37 1.74
CA PRO A 38 19.26 19.01 2.11
C PRO A 38 18.82 18.65 3.52
N ARG A 39 18.12 17.53 3.68
CA ARG A 39 17.63 17.03 4.98
C ARG A 39 18.25 15.68 5.29
N PHE A 40 18.90 15.58 6.46
CA PHE A 40 19.51 14.33 6.95
C PHE A 40 20.50 13.68 5.96
N THR A 41 21.14 14.47 5.09
CA THR A 41 22.15 13.96 4.14
C THR A 41 23.53 13.84 4.78
N PHE A 42 23.74 14.48 5.94
CA PHE A 42 24.98 14.44 6.74
C PHE A 42 26.26 14.76 5.95
N GLY A 43 26.14 15.49 4.84
CA GLY A 43 27.26 15.84 3.95
C GLY A 43 27.64 14.75 2.94
N PHE A 44 26.91 13.63 2.86
CA PHE A 44 27.09 12.60 1.84
C PHE A 44 26.34 12.98 0.55
N PRO A 45 27.04 13.21 -0.58
CA PRO A 45 26.40 13.56 -1.85
C PRO A 45 25.42 12.51 -2.34
N GLU A 46 25.66 11.23 -2.04
CA GLU A 46 24.79 10.12 -2.45
C GLU A 46 23.43 10.16 -1.76
N LEU A 47 23.33 10.81 -0.60
CA LEU A 47 22.06 11.00 0.09
C LEU A 47 21.29 12.23 -0.40
N ASP A 48 21.88 13.11 -1.22
CA ASP A 48 21.19 14.31 -1.71
C ASP A 48 20.01 13.96 -2.63
N SER A 49 20.11 12.89 -3.41
CA SER A 49 19.00 12.35 -4.20
C SER A 49 17.91 11.70 -3.34
N GLY A 50 18.16 11.55 -2.05
CA GLY A 50 17.31 10.84 -1.11
C GLY A 50 17.46 9.33 -1.19
N ILE A 51 16.61 8.64 -0.43
CA ILE A 51 16.61 7.19 -0.33
C ILE A 51 15.64 6.61 -1.36
N GLU A 52 16.19 5.84 -2.28
CA GLU A 52 15.40 5.10 -3.26
C GLU A 52 14.51 4.06 -2.57
N VAL A 53 13.21 4.10 -2.87
CA VAL A 53 12.20 3.27 -2.21
C VAL A 53 12.45 1.79 -2.50
N VAL A 54 12.73 1.44 -3.74
CA VAL A 54 12.85 0.03 -4.15
C VAL A 54 14.01 -0.70 -3.45
N PRO A 55 15.26 -0.18 -3.38
CA PRO A 55 16.31 -0.75 -2.54
C PRO A 55 15.92 -0.97 -1.09
N VAL A 56 15.17 -0.04 -0.49
CA VAL A 56 14.65 -0.19 0.88
C VAL A 56 13.65 -1.34 0.98
N LEU A 57 12.72 -1.47 0.02
CA LEU A 57 11.74 -2.56 0.01
C LEU A 57 12.41 -3.93 -0.17
N ILE A 58 13.37 -4.01 -1.11
CA ILE A 58 14.16 -5.22 -1.36
C ILE A 58 14.94 -5.59 -0.10
N GLY A 59 15.59 -4.62 0.54
CA GLY A 59 16.29 -4.82 1.81
C GLY A 59 15.35 -5.32 2.90
N ALA A 60 14.25 -4.61 3.13
CA ALA A 60 13.30 -4.84 4.22
C ALA A 60 12.57 -6.19 4.14
N PHE A 61 12.31 -6.72 2.93
CA PHE A 61 11.63 -8.01 2.76
C PHE A 61 12.55 -9.15 2.34
N GLY A 62 13.53 -8.89 1.48
CA GLY A 62 14.38 -9.95 0.91
C GLY A 62 15.44 -10.44 1.89
N ILE A 63 16.19 -9.52 2.48
CA ILE A 63 17.35 -9.86 3.33
C ILE A 63 16.93 -10.60 4.61
N PRO A 64 15.90 -10.16 5.39
CA PRO A 64 15.45 -10.89 6.56
C PRO A 64 15.02 -12.33 6.24
N GLN A 65 14.36 -12.54 5.11
CA GLN A 65 13.90 -13.87 4.69
C GLN A 65 15.07 -14.78 4.34
N ILE A 66 16.07 -14.27 3.62
CA ILE A 66 17.29 -15.02 3.30
C ILE A 66 18.01 -15.43 4.60
N ILE A 67 18.21 -14.48 5.53
CA ILE A 67 18.90 -14.76 6.80
C ILE A 67 18.12 -15.80 7.62
N GLU A 68 16.81 -15.63 7.76
CA GLU A 68 15.98 -16.52 8.57
C GLU A 68 15.95 -17.95 8.02
N VAL A 69 15.84 -18.10 6.71
CA VAL A 69 15.84 -19.41 6.05
C VAL A 69 17.19 -20.12 6.19
N LEU A 70 18.30 -19.39 6.02
CA LEU A 70 19.64 -19.92 6.23
C LEU A 70 19.87 -20.32 7.70
N ARG A 71 19.37 -19.52 8.65
CA ARG A 71 19.48 -19.78 10.08
C ARG A 71 18.67 -21.01 10.52
N ALA A 72 17.42 -21.10 10.10
CA ALA A 72 16.49 -22.13 10.56
C ALA A 72 16.79 -23.52 9.96
N LYS A 73 17.68 -23.62 8.96
CA LYS A 73 17.82 -24.81 8.07
C LYS A 73 16.45 -25.35 7.60
N SER A 74 15.46 -24.47 7.57
CA SER A 74 14.07 -24.83 7.39
C SER A 74 13.84 -25.00 5.90
N GLN A 75 13.31 -26.17 5.51
CA GLN A 75 12.80 -26.30 4.16
C GLN A 75 11.54 -25.45 4.06
N MET A 76 11.50 -24.56 3.07
CA MET A 76 10.25 -23.91 2.74
C MET A 76 9.19 -24.98 2.46
N PRO A 77 7.97 -24.85 3.01
CA PRO A 77 6.90 -25.80 2.73
C PRO A 77 6.76 -25.94 1.22
N ARG A 78 6.89 -27.17 0.72
CA ARG A 78 6.75 -27.44 -0.71
C ARG A 78 5.38 -26.93 -1.15
N ALA A 79 5.34 -26.15 -2.23
CA ALA A 79 4.08 -25.65 -2.75
C ALA A 79 3.12 -26.82 -2.97
N LYS A 80 1.91 -26.75 -2.40
CA LYS A 80 0.89 -27.78 -2.62
C LYS A 80 0.68 -27.91 -4.13
N LYS A 81 0.46 -29.14 -4.61
CA LYS A 81 0.15 -29.39 -6.03
C LYS A 81 -0.97 -28.44 -6.46
N LEU A 82 -0.74 -27.69 -7.53
CA LEU A 82 -1.73 -26.79 -8.10
C LEU A 82 -2.91 -27.64 -8.61
N GLN A 83 -4.00 -27.67 -7.85
CA GLN A 83 -5.17 -28.48 -8.21
C GLN A 83 -5.99 -27.80 -9.32
N ARG A 84 -6.07 -26.46 -9.31
CA ARG A 84 -6.86 -25.69 -10.28
C ARG A 84 -6.29 -24.27 -10.42
N ILE A 85 -6.21 -23.77 -11.65
CA ILE A 85 -5.77 -22.38 -11.95
C ILE A 85 -6.98 -21.46 -12.14
N ILE A 86 -8.05 -21.99 -12.74
CA ILE A 86 -9.28 -21.22 -12.94
C ILE A 86 -10.04 -21.19 -11.62
N PRO A 87 -10.29 -20.00 -11.05
CA PRO A 87 -11.10 -19.88 -9.85
C PRO A 87 -12.49 -20.46 -10.12
N GLU A 88 -13.03 -21.17 -9.13
CA GLU A 88 -14.37 -21.71 -9.24
C GLU A 88 -15.38 -20.56 -9.31
N ILE A 89 -16.24 -20.58 -10.33
CA ILE A 89 -17.25 -19.51 -10.56
C ILE A 89 -18.11 -19.34 -9.30
N GLY A 90 -18.46 -20.43 -8.61
CA GLY A 90 -19.20 -20.38 -7.34
C GLY A 90 -18.45 -19.63 -6.22
N THR A 91 -17.12 -19.66 -6.20
CA THR A 91 -16.31 -18.88 -5.26
C THR A 91 -16.38 -17.40 -5.58
N VAL A 92 -16.36 -17.02 -6.87
CA VAL A 92 -16.52 -15.61 -7.28
C VAL A 92 -17.90 -15.10 -6.89
N ILE A 93 -18.96 -15.85 -7.25
CA ILE A 93 -20.35 -15.46 -6.96
C ILE A 93 -20.57 -15.27 -5.46
N ARG A 94 -20.08 -16.20 -4.63
CA ARG A 94 -20.22 -16.11 -3.17
C ARG A 94 -19.51 -14.90 -2.55
N ASN A 95 -18.51 -14.36 -3.23
CA ASN A 95 -17.72 -13.22 -2.77
C ASN A 95 -18.06 -11.90 -3.47
N ILE A 96 -19.10 -11.85 -4.34
CA ILE A 96 -19.55 -10.62 -5.00
C ILE A 96 -19.68 -9.44 -4.03
N PRO A 97 -20.30 -9.56 -2.84
CA PRO A 97 -20.40 -8.44 -1.92
C PRO A 97 -19.04 -7.89 -1.47
N ALA A 98 -18.05 -8.76 -1.27
CA ALA A 98 -16.70 -8.36 -0.91
C ALA A 98 -15.99 -7.71 -2.11
N ILE A 99 -16.13 -8.28 -3.31
CA ILE A 99 -15.58 -7.75 -4.57
C ILE A 99 -16.13 -6.35 -4.84
N THR A 100 -17.45 -6.17 -4.83
CA THR A 100 -18.08 -4.87 -5.11
C THR A 100 -17.66 -3.82 -4.10
N ARG A 101 -17.67 -4.14 -2.80
CA ARG A 101 -17.19 -3.22 -1.76
C ARG A 101 -15.73 -2.84 -1.96
N SER A 102 -14.87 -3.82 -2.22
CA SER A 102 -13.44 -3.60 -2.43
C SER A 102 -13.16 -2.80 -3.69
N ALA A 103 -13.92 -3.02 -4.77
CA ALA A 103 -13.85 -2.23 -5.99
C ALA A 103 -14.26 -0.77 -5.74
N LEU A 104 -15.35 -0.52 -5.00
CA LEU A 104 -15.77 0.83 -4.63
C LEU A 104 -14.74 1.55 -3.74
N ILE A 105 -14.13 0.83 -2.79
CA ILE A 105 -13.01 1.35 -2.00
C ILE A 105 -11.84 1.72 -2.92
N GLY A 106 -11.49 0.85 -3.88
CA GLY A 106 -10.42 1.09 -4.85
C GLY A 106 -10.66 2.31 -5.71
N VAL A 107 -11.81 2.39 -6.39
CA VAL A 107 -12.18 3.55 -7.22
C VAL A 107 -12.21 4.84 -6.39
N GLY A 108 -12.80 4.78 -5.19
CA GLY A 108 -12.87 5.93 -4.29
C GLY A 108 -11.50 6.42 -3.85
N ILE A 109 -10.58 5.51 -3.53
CA ILE A 109 -9.20 5.85 -3.17
C ILE A 109 -8.44 6.40 -4.38
N GLY A 110 -8.56 5.77 -5.55
CA GLY A 110 -7.91 6.24 -6.76
C GLY A 110 -8.37 7.63 -7.20
N ALA A 111 -9.64 7.96 -6.97
CA ALA A 111 -10.18 9.29 -7.26
C ALA A 111 -9.54 10.40 -6.41
N VAL A 112 -8.88 10.05 -5.29
CA VAL A 112 -8.16 11.02 -4.47
C VAL A 112 -6.72 11.16 -4.98
N PRO A 113 -6.30 12.38 -5.37
CA PRO A 113 -4.94 12.62 -5.84
C PRO A 113 -3.86 12.21 -4.84
N GLY A 114 -2.82 11.55 -5.34
CA GLY A 114 -1.63 11.23 -4.57
C GLY A 114 -1.82 10.20 -3.44
N ILE A 115 -2.81 9.32 -3.52
CA ILE A 115 -2.97 8.21 -2.55
C ILE A 115 -2.36 6.90 -3.09
N GLY A 116 -2.53 6.61 -4.38
CA GLY A 116 -1.97 5.40 -4.99
C GLY A 116 -2.70 4.09 -4.65
N GLU A 117 -2.30 3.04 -5.38
CA GLU A 117 -2.99 1.75 -5.43
C GLU A 117 -2.68 0.87 -4.21
N ASP A 118 -1.48 0.99 -3.64
CA ASP A 118 -1.05 0.24 -2.44
C ASP A 118 -1.97 0.52 -1.25
N ILE A 119 -2.35 1.78 -1.03
CA ILE A 119 -3.27 2.16 0.04
C ILE A 119 -4.65 1.54 -0.18
N ALA A 120 -5.13 1.51 -1.43
CA ALA A 120 -6.42 0.88 -1.75
C ALA A 120 -6.44 -0.58 -1.32
N GLY A 121 -5.38 -1.33 -1.62
CA GLY A 121 -5.20 -2.71 -1.19
C GLY A 121 -5.24 -2.85 0.34
N TRP A 122 -4.47 -2.04 1.07
CA TRP A 122 -4.38 -2.09 2.53
C TRP A 122 -5.68 -1.70 3.25
N VAL A 123 -6.34 -0.62 2.79
CA VAL A 123 -7.61 -0.16 3.38
C VAL A 123 -8.69 -1.20 3.14
N SER A 124 -8.77 -1.75 1.92
CA SER A 124 -9.72 -2.81 1.59
C SER A 124 -9.48 -4.09 2.39
N TYR A 125 -8.21 -4.50 2.56
CA TYR A 125 -7.82 -5.62 3.41
C TYR A 125 -8.22 -5.39 4.87
N GLY A 126 -7.97 -4.18 5.41
CA GLY A 126 -8.37 -3.80 6.75
C GLY A 126 -9.88 -3.85 6.97
N THR A 127 -10.65 -3.31 6.03
CA THR A 127 -12.11 -3.38 6.03
C THR A 127 -12.59 -4.83 5.97
N ALA A 128 -11.97 -5.67 5.15
CA ALA A 128 -12.29 -7.10 5.07
C ALA A 128 -12.00 -7.84 6.38
N LYS A 129 -10.86 -7.58 7.01
CA LYS A 129 -10.50 -8.16 8.32
C LYS A 129 -11.50 -7.74 9.41
N ASN A 130 -11.81 -6.45 9.50
CA ASN A 130 -12.70 -5.90 10.53
C ASN A 130 -14.17 -6.32 10.39
N THR A 131 -14.61 -6.64 9.17
CA THR A 131 -15.98 -7.09 8.90
C THR A 131 -16.10 -8.62 8.84
N SER A 132 -14.98 -9.35 8.92
CA SER A 132 -14.98 -10.81 8.90
C SER A 132 -15.47 -11.38 10.23
N LYS A 133 -16.14 -12.54 10.14
CA LYS A 133 -16.43 -13.38 11.31
C LYS A 133 -15.19 -14.09 11.86
N HIS A 134 -14.14 -14.19 11.05
CA HIS A 134 -12.89 -14.90 11.34
C HIS A 134 -11.66 -14.00 11.11
N PRO A 135 -11.52 -12.87 11.82
CA PRO A 135 -10.38 -11.95 11.65
C PRO A 135 -9.01 -12.60 11.94
N GLU A 136 -8.96 -13.69 12.69
CA GLU A 136 -7.76 -14.45 13.09
C GLU A 136 -7.09 -15.25 11.95
N THR A 137 -7.82 -15.45 10.85
CA THR A 137 -7.33 -16.16 9.66
C THR A 137 -6.59 -15.23 8.68
N PHE A 138 -6.77 -13.91 8.84
CA PHE A 138 -6.10 -12.90 8.01
C PHE A 138 -4.60 -12.89 8.30
N GLY A 139 -3.78 -12.91 7.24
CA GLY A 139 -2.33 -13.07 7.30
C GLY A 139 -1.86 -14.53 7.26
N LYS A 140 -2.80 -15.50 7.34
CA LYS A 140 -2.52 -16.94 7.21
C LYS A 140 -3.02 -17.54 5.88
N GLY A 141 -3.31 -16.68 4.90
CA GLY A 141 -3.82 -17.08 3.58
C GLY A 141 -5.35 -17.08 3.44
N GLU A 142 -6.07 -16.30 4.27
CA GLU A 142 -7.52 -16.13 4.11
C GLU A 142 -7.88 -15.54 2.74
N LEU A 143 -8.75 -16.25 2.00
CA LEU A 143 -9.12 -15.91 0.63
C LEU A 143 -9.78 -14.53 0.53
N LYS A 144 -10.64 -14.17 1.50
CA LYS A 144 -11.29 -12.85 1.51
C LYS A 144 -10.30 -11.70 1.64
N GLY A 145 -9.15 -11.93 2.29
CA GLY A 145 -8.07 -10.94 2.36
C GLY A 145 -7.48 -10.67 0.99
N VAL A 146 -7.16 -11.73 0.24
CA VAL A 146 -6.60 -11.64 -1.12
C VAL A 146 -7.59 -11.01 -2.09
N ILE A 147 -8.85 -11.48 -2.09
CA ILE A 147 -9.89 -10.90 -2.95
C ILE A 147 -10.04 -9.41 -2.66
N ALA A 148 -10.07 -9.02 -1.37
CA ALA A 148 -10.26 -7.63 -1.00
C ALA A 148 -9.09 -6.73 -1.42
N SER A 149 -7.84 -7.15 -1.17
CA SER A 149 -6.66 -6.35 -1.50
C SER A 149 -6.48 -6.22 -3.01
N GLU A 150 -6.53 -7.34 -3.75
CA GLU A 150 -6.28 -7.35 -5.19
C GLU A 150 -7.39 -6.67 -5.99
N THR A 151 -8.65 -6.83 -5.55
CA THR A 151 -9.77 -6.14 -6.22
C THR A 151 -9.65 -4.62 -6.04
N ALA A 152 -9.31 -4.15 -4.84
CA ALA A 152 -9.17 -2.72 -4.59
C ALA A 152 -7.96 -2.12 -5.30
N ASN A 153 -6.84 -2.83 -5.32
CA ASN A 153 -5.63 -2.44 -6.06
C ASN A 153 -5.94 -2.23 -7.55
N ASN A 154 -6.56 -3.23 -8.20
CA ASN A 154 -6.90 -3.12 -9.63
C ASN A 154 -7.97 -2.06 -9.91
N ALA A 155 -9.00 -1.95 -9.05
CA ALA A 155 -10.04 -0.94 -9.23
C ALA A 155 -9.53 0.50 -9.01
N CYS A 156 -8.47 0.68 -8.21
CA CYS A 156 -7.84 1.97 -7.97
C CYS A 156 -7.26 2.59 -9.24
N VAL A 157 -6.75 1.77 -10.18
CA VAL A 157 -6.18 2.27 -11.45
C VAL A 157 -7.22 3.06 -12.24
N GLY A 158 -8.45 2.54 -12.36
CA GLY A 158 -9.55 3.25 -13.01
C GLY A 158 -9.96 4.53 -12.26
N GLY A 159 -9.97 4.48 -10.92
CA GLY A 159 -10.22 5.67 -10.09
C GLY A 159 -9.18 6.78 -10.28
N ALA A 160 -7.89 6.40 -10.38
CA ALA A 160 -6.77 7.32 -10.56
C ALA A 160 -6.80 8.08 -11.90
N MET A 161 -7.52 7.54 -12.89
CA MET A 161 -7.71 8.21 -14.18
C MET A 161 -8.68 9.39 -14.09
N ILE A 162 -9.62 9.39 -13.12
CA ILE A 162 -10.65 10.44 -13.01
C ILE A 162 -10.01 11.82 -12.78
N PRO A 163 -9.17 12.04 -11.75
CA PRO A 163 -8.50 13.33 -11.57
C PRO A 163 -7.39 13.57 -12.61
N LEU A 164 -6.75 12.50 -13.10
CA LEU A 164 -5.71 12.62 -14.11
C LEU A 164 -6.25 13.23 -15.40
N LEU A 165 -7.28 12.62 -15.99
CA LEU A 165 -7.82 13.03 -17.30
C LEU A 165 -8.56 14.36 -17.23
N ASN A 166 -9.29 14.63 -16.14
CA ASN A 166 -10.12 15.82 -16.01
C ASN A 166 -9.39 17.03 -15.42
N LEU A 167 -8.40 16.82 -14.55
CA LEU A 167 -7.72 17.92 -13.83
C LEU A 167 -6.22 18.00 -14.13
N GLY A 168 -5.65 17.01 -14.83
CA GLY A 168 -4.21 16.91 -15.01
C GLY A 168 -3.46 16.58 -13.72
N ILE A 169 -4.16 16.07 -12.70
CA ILE A 169 -3.58 15.77 -11.38
C ILE A 169 -3.53 14.24 -11.20
N PRO A 170 -2.34 13.62 -11.13
CA PRO A 170 -2.25 12.18 -11.03
C PRO A 170 -2.72 11.64 -9.66
N GLY A 171 -3.48 10.55 -9.71
CA GLY A 171 -3.93 9.80 -8.52
C GLY A 171 -2.83 8.97 -7.85
N SER A 172 -1.80 8.60 -8.62
CA SER A 172 -0.74 7.68 -8.21
C SER A 172 0.57 7.93 -8.97
N PRO A 173 1.72 7.39 -8.51
CA PRO A 173 2.98 7.49 -9.26
C PRO A 173 2.91 6.89 -10.68
N PRO A 174 2.31 5.71 -10.92
CA PRO A 174 2.09 5.22 -12.29
C PRO A 174 1.22 6.16 -13.14
N ALA A 175 0.18 6.76 -12.56
CA ALA A 175 -0.65 7.74 -13.25
C ALA A 175 0.14 9.02 -13.60
N ALA A 176 1.12 9.42 -12.79
CA ALA A 176 2.01 10.54 -13.09
C ALA A 176 2.96 10.23 -14.26
N MET A 177 3.46 8.99 -14.37
CA MET A 177 4.21 8.55 -15.55
C MET A 177 3.34 8.59 -16.81
N LEU A 178 2.09 8.13 -16.70
CA LEU A 178 1.13 8.23 -17.80
C LEU A 178 0.85 9.68 -18.19
N LEU A 179 0.70 10.60 -17.23
CA LEU A 179 0.57 12.05 -17.50
C LEU A 179 1.74 12.54 -18.36
N GLY A 180 2.97 12.20 -17.98
CA GLY A 180 4.17 12.54 -18.72
C GLY A 180 4.15 11.96 -20.14
N ALA A 181 3.76 10.69 -20.29
CA ALA A 181 3.65 10.05 -21.60
C ALA A 181 2.60 10.73 -22.50
N LEU A 182 1.43 11.07 -21.95
CA LEU A 182 0.39 11.79 -22.69
C LEU A 182 0.89 13.16 -23.17
N MET A 183 1.55 13.92 -22.30
CA MET A 183 2.12 15.22 -22.65
C MET A 183 3.21 15.10 -23.71
N LEU A 184 4.05 14.07 -23.66
CA LEU A 184 5.05 13.78 -24.70
C LEU A 184 4.41 13.47 -26.05
N HIS A 185 3.22 12.88 -26.05
CA HIS A 185 2.42 12.62 -27.25
C HIS A 185 1.49 13.78 -27.64
N GLY A 186 1.65 14.95 -27.02
CA GLY A 186 0.88 16.15 -27.35
C GLY A 186 -0.55 16.17 -26.83
N VAL A 187 -0.92 15.24 -25.93
CA VAL A 187 -2.20 15.25 -25.24
C VAL A 187 -2.02 15.89 -23.88
N THR A 188 -2.74 16.97 -23.61
CA THR A 188 -2.73 17.66 -22.32
C THR A 188 -3.98 17.33 -21.52
N PRO A 189 -3.88 16.46 -20.48
CA PRO A 189 -5.01 16.18 -19.60
C PRO A 189 -5.52 17.41 -18.86
N GLY A 190 -6.84 17.50 -18.72
CA GLY A 190 -7.52 18.65 -18.15
C GLY A 190 -8.95 18.79 -18.66
N PRO A 191 -9.69 19.83 -18.23
CA PRO A 191 -11.10 20.00 -18.59
C PRO A 191 -11.34 20.17 -20.10
N MET A 192 -10.29 20.58 -20.82
CA MET A 192 -10.33 20.78 -22.28
C MET A 192 -10.20 19.49 -23.08
N ILE A 193 -9.80 18.36 -22.48
CA ILE A 193 -9.53 17.13 -23.22
C ILE A 193 -10.76 16.61 -23.98
N THR A 194 -11.96 16.79 -23.43
CA THR A 194 -13.21 16.39 -24.09
C THR A 194 -13.59 17.32 -25.26
N PHE A 195 -13.05 18.54 -25.30
CA PHE A 195 -13.27 19.47 -26.40
C PHE A 195 -12.21 19.29 -27.50
N GLU A 196 -10.94 19.13 -27.11
CA GLU A 196 -9.82 18.94 -28.04
C GLU A 196 -9.79 17.51 -28.62
N HIS A 197 -10.16 16.52 -27.81
CA HIS A 197 -10.21 15.10 -28.17
C HIS A 197 -11.51 14.43 -27.67
N PRO A 198 -12.65 14.64 -28.35
CA PRO A 198 -13.97 14.22 -27.86
C PRO A 198 -14.13 12.74 -27.52
N ASN A 199 -13.43 11.85 -28.21
CA ASN A 199 -13.52 10.40 -27.98
C ASN A 199 -12.45 9.86 -27.02
N PHE A 200 -11.49 10.68 -26.59
CA PHE A 200 -10.29 10.21 -25.92
C PHE A 200 -10.56 9.52 -24.59
N ILE A 201 -11.47 10.08 -23.77
CA ILE A 201 -11.83 9.47 -22.47
C ILE A 201 -12.44 8.08 -22.69
N LEU A 202 -13.27 7.94 -23.72
CA LEU A 202 -13.96 6.68 -24.03
C LEU A 202 -12.98 5.65 -24.61
N GLU A 203 -12.03 6.09 -25.45
CA GLU A 203 -10.92 5.27 -25.96
C GLU A 203 -10.01 4.79 -24.83
N VAL A 204 -9.62 5.66 -23.91
CA VAL A 204 -8.82 5.29 -22.73
C VAL A 204 -9.58 4.29 -21.86
N ALA A 205 -10.87 4.49 -21.63
CA ALA A 205 -11.70 3.54 -20.88
C ALA A 205 -11.76 2.17 -21.58
N ALA A 206 -11.90 2.13 -22.91
CA ALA A 206 -11.87 0.90 -23.69
C ALA A 206 -10.49 0.20 -23.62
N ILE A 207 -9.41 0.97 -23.72
CA ILE A 207 -8.03 0.46 -23.60
C ILE A 207 -7.80 -0.11 -22.20
N LEU A 208 -8.26 0.55 -21.14
CA LEU A 208 -8.12 0.05 -19.76
C LEU A 208 -8.91 -1.25 -19.56
N LEU A 209 -10.09 -1.37 -20.15
CA LEU A 209 -10.86 -2.60 -20.12
C LEU A 209 -10.12 -3.75 -20.84
N LEU A 210 -9.59 -3.47 -22.03
CA LEU A 210 -8.77 -4.43 -22.80
C LEU A 210 -7.49 -4.82 -22.06
N ALA A 211 -6.80 -3.85 -21.46
CA ALA A 211 -5.61 -4.07 -20.64
C ALA A 211 -5.93 -4.94 -19.43
N SER A 212 -7.08 -4.72 -18.77
CA SER A 212 -7.54 -5.55 -17.66
C SER A 212 -7.79 -7.00 -18.09
N MET A 213 -8.40 -7.20 -19.26
CA MET A 213 -8.59 -8.53 -19.84
C MET A 213 -7.26 -9.19 -20.21
N ALA A 214 -6.34 -8.44 -20.84
CA ALA A 214 -5.01 -8.94 -21.19
C ALA A 214 -4.20 -9.32 -19.94
N MET A 215 -4.28 -8.51 -18.88
CA MET A 215 -3.68 -8.80 -17.57
C MET A 215 -4.24 -10.09 -16.98
N TRP A 216 -5.55 -10.31 -17.07
CA TRP A 216 -6.15 -11.56 -16.63
C TRP A 216 -5.63 -12.78 -17.42
N VAL A 217 -5.60 -12.71 -18.75
CA VAL A 217 -5.10 -13.80 -19.61
C VAL A 217 -3.64 -14.11 -19.31
N THR A 218 -2.79 -13.08 -19.28
CA THR A 218 -1.36 -13.21 -18.97
C THR A 218 -1.12 -13.75 -17.56
N GLY A 219 -1.84 -13.25 -16.56
CA GLY A 219 -1.78 -13.75 -15.19
C GLY A 219 -2.16 -15.22 -15.08
N MET A 220 -3.20 -15.66 -15.81
CA MET A 220 -3.63 -17.07 -15.87
C MET A 220 -2.57 -17.98 -16.51
N ILE A 221 -1.88 -17.50 -17.56
CA ILE A 221 -0.78 -18.23 -18.19
C ILE A 221 0.42 -18.31 -17.24
N LEU A 222 0.79 -17.20 -16.60
CA LEU A 222 1.96 -17.13 -15.72
C LEU A 222 1.76 -17.85 -14.39
N ALA A 223 0.52 -17.98 -13.89
CA ALA A 223 0.24 -18.63 -12.61
C ALA A 223 0.82 -20.05 -12.52
N LYS A 224 0.74 -20.84 -13.59
CA LYS A 224 1.33 -22.19 -13.65
C LYS A 224 2.86 -22.15 -13.50
N GLN A 225 3.51 -21.16 -14.10
CA GLN A 225 4.96 -21.00 -14.13
C GLN A 225 5.44 -20.55 -12.75
N VAL A 226 4.76 -19.58 -12.15
CA VAL A 226 5.06 -19.09 -10.79
C VAL A 226 4.99 -20.23 -9.77
N VAL A 227 3.99 -21.10 -9.85
CA VAL A 227 3.89 -22.26 -8.94
C VAL A 227 5.04 -23.26 -9.13
N LYS A 228 5.57 -23.42 -10.34
CA LYS A 228 6.79 -24.24 -10.56
C LYS A 228 8.02 -23.60 -9.90
N VAL A 229 8.14 -22.28 -9.94
CA VAL A 229 9.23 -21.55 -9.27
C VAL A 229 9.18 -21.75 -7.76
N LEU A 230 7.99 -21.77 -7.15
CA LEU A 230 7.80 -22.07 -5.72
C LEU A 230 8.17 -23.51 -5.32
N ASN A 231 8.35 -24.42 -6.28
CA ASN A 231 8.81 -25.79 -6.02
C ASN A 231 10.33 -25.95 -6.08
N ILE A 232 11.07 -24.88 -6.40
CA ILE A 232 12.54 -24.90 -6.43
C ILE A 232 13.04 -25.16 -4.99
N PRO A 233 13.99 -26.09 -4.79
CA PRO A 233 14.55 -26.37 -3.47
C PRO A 233 15.11 -25.10 -2.83
N THR A 234 14.80 -24.89 -1.56
CA THR A 234 15.27 -23.74 -0.78
C THR A 234 16.78 -23.47 -0.88
N PRO A 235 17.68 -24.50 -0.88
CA PRO A 235 19.12 -24.26 -1.02
C PRO A 235 19.54 -23.64 -2.36
N LEU A 236 18.76 -23.83 -3.43
CA LEU A 236 19.00 -23.20 -4.73
C LEU A 236 18.25 -21.87 -4.86
N PHE A 237 17.04 -21.82 -4.31
CA PHE A 237 16.16 -20.66 -4.43
C PHE A 237 16.69 -19.43 -3.68
N MET A 238 17.25 -19.62 -2.48
CA MET A 238 17.75 -18.51 -1.65
C MET A 238 18.93 -17.75 -2.28
N PRO A 239 19.99 -18.41 -2.79
CA PRO A 239 21.06 -17.73 -3.52
C PRO A 239 20.54 -16.96 -4.75
N ILE A 240 19.59 -17.53 -5.50
CA ILE A 240 19.00 -16.86 -6.66
C ILE A 240 18.28 -15.57 -6.22
N ILE A 241 17.46 -15.64 -5.15
CA ILE A 241 16.82 -14.44 -4.59
C ILE A 241 17.88 -13.42 -4.18
N GLY A 242 18.96 -13.84 -3.51
CA GLY A 242 20.04 -12.94 -3.11
C GLY A 242 20.66 -12.19 -4.28
N VAL A 243 20.98 -12.91 -5.38
CA VAL A 243 21.49 -12.29 -6.61
C VAL A 243 20.45 -11.35 -7.22
N LEU A 244 19.18 -11.75 -7.27
CA LEU A 244 18.10 -10.90 -7.80
C LEU A 244 17.86 -9.65 -6.94
N CYS A 245 18.01 -9.72 -5.62
CA CYS A 245 17.95 -8.56 -4.74
C CYS A 245 19.07 -7.57 -5.03
N ILE A 246 20.31 -8.07 -5.20
CA ILE A 246 21.46 -7.25 -5.56
C ILE A 246 21.25 -6.61 -6.94
N LEU A 247 20.88 -7.41 -7.95
CA LEU A 247 20.64 -6.91 -9.31
C LEU A 247 19.47 -5.93 -9.36
N GLY A 248 18.37 -6.21 -8.67
CA GLY A 248 17.19 -5.34 -8.62
C GLY A 248 17.52 -4.00 -7.99
N SER A 249 18.21 -4.00 -6.84
CA SER A 249 18.64 -2.78 -6.17
C SER A 249 19.64 -1.97 -7.01
N TYR A 250 20.59 -2.65 -7.67
CA TYR A 250 21.59 -2.01 -8.53
C TYR A 250 21.00 -1.47 -9.85
N SER A 251 20.05 -2.19 -10.46
CA SER A 251 19.51 -1.86 -11.78
C SER A 251 18.79 -0.50 -11.83
N LEU A 252 18.30 -0.04 -10.67
CA LEU A 252 17.72 1.29 -10.54
C LEU A 252 18.82 2.35 -10.50
N GLY A 253 18.92 3.10 -11.59
CA GLY A 253 19.90 4.16 -11.74
C GLY A 253 21.35 3.69 -11.84
N LEU A 254 21.59 2.36 -11.97
CA LEU A 254 22.93 1.75 -11.99
C LEU A 254 23.83 2.21 -10.82
N ASN A 255 23.20 2.48 -9.68
CA ASN A 255 23.84 3.13 -8.55
C ASN A 255 24.30 2.11 -7.50
N ILE A 256 25.59 2.09 -7.20
CA ILE A 256 26.17 1.20 -6.19
C ILE A 256 25.73 1.58 -4.76
N PHE A 257 25.38 2.85 -4.54
CA PHE A 257 24.87 3.33 -3.26
C PHE A 257 23.60 2.58 -2.83
N ASN A 258 22.75 2.19 -3.78
CA ASN A 258 21.55 1.41 -3.52
C ASN A 258 21.87 0.06 -2.85
N LEU A 259 23.02 -0.53 -3.15
CA LEU A 259 23.49 -1.76 -2.49
C LEU A 259 23.89 -1.50 -1.04
N TYR A 260 24.63 -0.41 -0.80
CA TYR A 260 25.03 0.05 0.53
C TYR A 260 23.84 0.49 1.39
N LEU A 261 22.74 0.89 0.77
CA LEU A 261 21.48 1.21 1.46
C LEU A 261 20.67 -0.06 1.77
N MET A 262 20.49 -0.93 0.76
CA MET A 262 19.68 -2.15 0.86
C MET A 262 20.14 -3.07 1.99
N LEU A 263 21.46 -3.26 2.11
CA LEU A 263 22.02 -4.27 3.02
C LEU A 263 21.87 -3.89 4.51
N PRO A 264 22.23 -2.67 4.97
CA PRO A 264 21.95 -2.22 6.33
C PRO A 264 20.46 -2.16 6.66
N VAL A 265 19.62 -1.66 5.75
CA VAL A 265 18.16 -1.66 5.93
C VAL A 265 17.66 -3.08 6.16
N GLY A 266 18.12 -4.04 5.34
CA GLY A 266 17.75 -5.44 5.48
C GLY A 266 18.17 -6.06 6.81
N ILE A 267 19.38 -5.75 7.28
CA ILE A 267 19.86 -6.20 8.60
C ILE A 267 19.01 -5.59 9.72
N ILE A 268 18.72 -4.29 9.67
CA ILE A 268 17.86 -3.62 10.65
C ILE A 268 16.47 -4.25 10.66
N CYS A 269 15.86 -4.47 9.49
CA CYS A 269 14.56 -5.11 9.37
C CYS A 269 14.55 -6.55 9.89
N TYR A 270 15.65 -7.28 9.77
CA TYR A 270 15.78 -8.63 10.36
C TYR A 270 15.69 -8.57 11.89
N PHE A 271 16.42 -7.65 12.53
CA PHE A 271 16.33 -7.47 13.98
C PHE A 271 14.94 -6.97 14.42
N LEU A 272 14.37 -6.00 13.70
CA LEU A 272 13.01 -5.50 13.96
C LEU A 272 11.98 -6.62 13.90
N THR A 273 12.07 -7.49 12.88
CA THR A 273 11.18 -8.66 12.74
C THR A 273 11.33 -9.61 13.92
N ASN A 274 12.56 -9.91 14.35
CA ASN A 274 12.83 -10.76 15.52
C ASN A 274 12.32 -10.15 16.83
N MET A 275 12.25 -8.82 16.93
CA MET A 275 11.68 -8.09 18.07
C MET A 275 10.14 -7.94 18.00
N GLY A 276 9.51 -8.47 16.94
CA GLY A 276 8.07 -8.41 16.73
C GLY A 276 7.56 -7.09 16.13
N TYR A 277 8.43 -6.27 15.55
CA TYR A 277 8.01 -5.08 14.81
C TYR A 277 7.56 -5.49 13.39
N PRO A 278 6.34 -5.14 12.98
CA PRO A 278 5.87 -5.46 11.63
C PRO A 278 6.58 -4.57 10.60
N ILE A 279 7.07 -5.18 9.51
CA ILE A 279 7.77 -4.47 8.42
C ILE A 279 6.79 -3.72 7.49
N ALA A 280 5.57 -4.22 7.33
CA ALA A 280 4.57 -3.61 6.45
C ALA A 280 4.28 -2.13 6.76
N PRO A 281 4.10 -1.69 8.03
CA PRO A 281 3.98 -0.28 8.36
C PRO A 281 5.20 0.56 8.01
N LEU A 282 6.43 0.03 8.17
CA LEU A 282 7.67 0.71 7.80
C LEU A 282 7.69 0.99 6.31
N VAL A 283 7.42 -0.03 5.50
CA VAL A 283 7.33 0.07 4.04
C VAL A 283 6.32 1.13 3.62
N ILE A 284 5.14 1.15 4.24
CA ILE A 284 4.12 2.16 3.99
C ILE A 284 4.61 3.56 4.37
N GLY A 285 5.38 3.69 5.46
CA GLY A 285 5.99 4.96 5.85
C GLY A 285 6.98 5.48 4.81
N VAL A 286 7.81 4.59 4.25
CA VAL A 286 8.80 4.93 3.21
C VAL A 286 8.10 5.36 1.91
N ILE A 287 7.07 4.62 1.48
CA ILE A 287 6.34 4.90 0.23
C ILE A 287 5.53 6.21 0.34
N LEU A 288 4.79 6.38 1.43
CA LEU A 288 3.84 7.48 1.58
C LEU A 288 4.44 8.73 2.21
N GLY A 289 5.61 8.61 2.82
CA GLY A 289 6.26 9.70 3.52
C GLY A 289 6.49 10.94 2.65
N PRO A 290 7.06 10.81 1.43
CA PRO A 290 7.30 11.95 0.56
C PRO A 290 5.98 12.64 0.17
N MET A 291 4.95 11.84 -0.16
CA MET A 291 3.63 12.36 -0.52
C MET A 291 2.98 13.10 0.65
N ALA A 292 3.09 12.58 1.87
CA ALA A 292 2.54 13.23 3.06
C ALA A 292 3.27 14.54 3.37
N ASP A 293 4.61 14.54 3.33
CA ASP A 293 5.44 15.73 3.58
C ASP A 293 5.17 16.83 2.54
N GLU A 294 5.23 16.48 1.26
CA GLU A 294 5.06 17.44 0.16
C GLU A 294 3.66 18.06 0.16
N ASN A 295 2.61 17.25 0.30
CA ASN A 295 1.24 17.77 0.26
C ASN A 295 0.91 18.60 1.51
N LEU A 296 1.40 18.20 2.68
CA LEU A 296 1.22 18.99 3.90
C LEU A 296 1.92 20.35 3.78
N ARG A 297 3.18 20.35 3.33
CA ARG A 297 3.95 21.59 3.19
C ARG A 297 3.40 22.47 2.08
N ARG A 298 2.98 21.89 0.95
CA ARG A 298 2.31 22.63 -0.13
C ARG A 298 1.02 23.29 0.37
N ALA A 299 0.20 22.58 1.15
CA ALA A 299 -0.99 23.14 1.76
C ALA A 299 -0.66 24.31 2.70
N LEU A 300 0.38 24.16 3.53
CA LEU A 300 0.84 25.21 4.44
C LEU A 300 1.42 26.42 3.72
N MET A 301 2.12 26.23 2.60
CA MET A 301 2.62 27.34 1.79
C MET A 301 1.47 28.16 1.20
N VAL A 302 0.45 27.48 0.66
CA VAL A 302 -0.76 28.14 0.13
C VAL A 302 -1.54 28.88 1.23
N SER A 303 -1.56 28.34 2.45
CA SER A 303 -2.24 28.94 3.59
C SER A 303 -1.39 29.92 4.41
N GLN A 304 -0.19 30.27 3.93
CA GLN A 304 0.76 31.13 4.63
C GLN A 304 1.08 30.67 6.06
N GLY A 305 1.20 29.36 6.26
CA GLY A 305 1.50 28.71 7.54
C GLY A 305 0.27 28.49 8.43
N SER A 306 -0.92 28.88 8.00
CA SER A 306 -2.15 28.69 8.78
C SER A 306 -2.72 27.29 8.60
N PHE A 307 -3.02 26.59 9.70
CA PHE A 307 -3.79 25.34 9.68
C PHE A 307 -5.30 25.56 9.59
N MET A 308 -5.76 26.82 9.60
CA MET A 308 -7.19 27.15 9.58
C MET A 308 -7.96 26.54 8.39
N PRO A 309 -7.40 26.44 7.16
CA PRO A 309 -8.08 25.80 6.04
C PRO A 309 -8.50 24.34 6.27
N VAL A 310 -7.86 23.65 7.20
CA VAL A 310 -8.23 22.28 7.57
C VAL A 310 -9.63 22.25 8.20
N PHE A 311 -10.00 23.30 8.94
CA PHE A 311 -11.29 23.40 9.64
C PHE A 311 -12.35 24.14 8.83
N THR A 312 -11.95 25.06 7.94
CA THR A 312 -12.91 25.86 7.14
C THR A 312 -13.36 25.16 5.87
N ARG A 313 -12.55 24.26 5.30
CA ARG A 313 -12.94 23.49 4.10
C ARG A 313 -13.73 22.24 4.50
N PRO A 314 -14.97 22.05 4.01
CA PRO A 314 -15.85 20.97 4.48
C PRO A 314 -15.27 19.57 4.26
N VAL A 315 -14.63 19.31 3.11
CA VAL A 315 -13.99 18.02 2.82
C VAL A 315 -12.80 17.76 3.75
N SER A 316 -11.97 18.78 4.00
CA SER A 316 -10.81 18.66 4.88
C SER A 316 -11.24 18.41 6.32
N LEU A 317 -12.29 19.08 6.78
CA LEU A 317 -12.84 18.90 8.12
C LEU A 317 -13.38 17.48 8.32
N ILE A 318 -14.13 16.95 7.34
CA ILE A 318 -14.63 15.58 7.38
C ILE A 318 -13.47 14.58 7.48
N LEU A 319 -12.43 14.73 6.64
CA LEU A 319 -11.24 13.86 6.68
C LEU A 319 -10.50 13.98 8.01
N PHE A 320 -10.35 15.19 8.55
CA PHE A 320 -9.72 15.42 9.85
C PHE A 320 -10.49 14.72 10.98
N ILE A 321 -11.83 14.84 10.99
CA ILE A 321 -12.69 14.14 11.95
C ILE A 321 -12.52 12.62 11.83
N ILE A 322 -12.48 12.08 10.61
CA ILE A 322 -12.25 10.65 10.38
C ILE A 322 -10.88 10.20 10.91
N ILE A 323 -9.82 11.01 10.71
CA ILE A 323 -8.48 10.72 11.24
C ILE A 323 -8.51 10.71 12.77
N CYS A 324 -9.07 11.74 13.40
CA CYS A 324 -9.21 11.82 14.86
C CYS A 324 -10.02 10.64 15.40
N TRP A 325 -11.16 10.33 14.77
CA TRP A 325 -11.98 9.16 15.12
C TRP A 325 -11.18 7.87 15.03
N THR A 326 -10.44 7.68 13.93
CA THR A 326 -9.63 6.48 13.71
C THR A 326 -8.56 6.34 14.79
N ILE A 327 -7.86 7.41 15.14
CA ILE A 327 -6.87 7.45 16.22
C ILE A 327 -7.51 7.08 17.56
N ILE A 328 -8.61 7.75 17.93
CA ILE A 328 -9.32 7.53 19.20
C ILE A 328 -9.82 6.09 19.29
N SER A 329 -10.36 5.55 18.19
CA SER A 329 -10.88 4.18 18.12
C SER A 329 -9.82 3.09 18.34
N GLN A 330 -8.54 3.43 18.13
CA GLN A 330 -7.43 2.51 18.33
C GLN A 330 -6.97 2.42 19.79
N PHE A 331 -7.33 3.38 20.64
CA PHE A 331 -6.98 3.32 22.05
C PHE A 331 -7.87 2.36 22.84
N GLY A 332 -7.26 1.59 23.74
CA GLY A 332 -7.92 0.54 24.51
C GLY A 332 -8.97 1.01 25.52
N TRP A 333 -9.04 2.31 25.84
CA TRP A 333 -10.09 2.88 26.70
C TRP A 333 -11.40 3.07 25.95
N TYR A 334 -11.34 3.44 24.66
CA TYR A 334 -12.52 3.59 23.80
C TYR A 334 -13.19 2.24 23.52
N LYS A 335 -12.40 1.19 23.24
CA LYS A 335 -12.90 -0.18 23.07
C LYS A 335 -13.59 -0.70 24.34
N ARG A 336 -13.00 -0.47 25.52
CA ARG A 336 -13.60 -0.82 26.82
C ARG A 336 -14.87 -0.02 27.13
N GLY A 337 -14.93 1.24 26.73
CA GLY A 337 -16.14 2.08 26.86
C GLY A 337 -17.30 1.59 25.98
N LEU A 338 -17.02 1.23 24.73
CA LEU A 338 -18.00 0.65 23.82
C LEU A 338 -18.55 -0.69 24.31
N GLU A 339 -17.70 -1.56 24.86
CA GLU A 339 -18.16 -2.82 25.45
C GLU A 339 -19.05 -2.59 26.67
N LYS A 340 -18.74 -1.61 27.53
CA LYS A 340 -19.60 -1.21 28.67
C LYS A 340 -20.96 -0.66 28.22
N ILE A 341 -20.98 0.15 27.16
CA ILE A 341 -22.23 0.69 26.58
C ILE A 341 -23.05 -0.43 25.94
N LYS A 342 -22.40 -1.36 25.23
CA LYS A 342 -23.05 -2.51 24.59
C LYS A 342 -23.64 -3.46 25.64
N THR A 343 -22.91 -3.77 26.70
CA THR A 343 -23.44 -4.57 27.83
C THR A 343 -24.60 -3.87 28.56
N SER A 344 -24.54 -2.54 28.73
CA SER A 344 -25.64 -1.76 29.31
C SER A 344 -26.91 -1.71 28.43
N LEU A 345 -26.77 -1.73 27.10
CA LEU A 345 -27.91 -1.74 26.18
C LEU A 345 -28.56 -3.12 26.07
N PHE A 346 -27.76 -4.20 26.05
CA PHE A 346 -28.28 -5.57 25.99
C PHE A 346 -28.83 -6.08 27.34
N SER A 347 -28.40 -5.54 28.49
CA SER A 347 -29.02 -5.91 29.78
C SER A 347 -30.43 -5.33 29.97
N LYS A 348 -30.79 -4.26 29.24
CA LYS A 348 -32.15 -3.67 29.30
C LYS A 348 -33.19 -4.39 28.45
N GLN A 349 -32.79 -5.28 27.53
CA GLN A 349 -33.73 -6.05 26.68
C GLN A 349 -34.04 -7.47 27.21
N GLY A 350 -33.37 -7.94 28.27
CA GLY A 350 -33.59 -9.29 28.84
C GLY A 350 -34.50 -9.35 30.08
N GLY A 351 -35.18 -8.25 30.43
CA GLY A 351 -35.85 -8.09 31.73
C GLY A 351 -37.36 -7.86 31.69
N THR A 352 -38.09 -8.46 30.74
CA THR A 352 -39.56 -8.55 30.81
C THR A 352 -40.02 -9.88 30.22
N ASN A 353 -40.10 -10.89 31.07
CA ASN A 353 -41.04 -12.01 31.00
C ASN A 353 -40.81 -12.86 32.26
N THR A 354 -41.43 -12.41 33.36
CA THR A 354 -41.82 -13.24 34.50
C THR A 354 -43.33 -13.24 34.56
#